data_AF-A0A840BJR2-F1
#
_entry.id   AF-A0A840BJR2-F1
#
_cell.length_a   1.000
_cell.length_b   1.000
_cell.length_c   1.000
_cell.angle_alpha   90.00
_cell.angle_beta   90.00
_cell.angle_gamma   90.00
#
_symmetry.space_group_name_H-M   'P 1'
#
loop_
_entity.id
_entity.type
_entity.pdbx_description
1 polymer ?
#
loop_
_entity_poly.entity_id
_entity_poly.type
_entity_poly.pdbx_seq_one_letter_code
_entity_poly.pdbx_strand_id
1 'polypeptide(L)'
;MAIAVAALSLASPSVMAIGREDRIECRLPDGAKIILRSRYDFSLVPLPLVHASRESDRRDWDAEYHGMDGGPVDIPISVFYYGKQAVDAALACAHFGLRNGVALGPMTFRYSTGKWASREKFPRGELDVTWVYVVPNELPAHLRQKMDEAGIKDAAPKFGFIVPMGGRLVYEQPLHKTHEGFAHTRIFDAVFQSFSDDQGTTWSSPVVTTDALIFELGKTWLQQSFVARPVSLNGVKIPPQ
;
A
#
# COMPACT_ATOMS: atom_id res chain seq x y z
N MET A 1 -51.95 -42.82 13.79
CA MET A 1 -50.50 -42.96 13.59
C MET A 1 -49.97 -41.63 13.09
N ALA A 2 -49.36 -40.84 13.95
CA ALA A 2 -48.72 -39.58 13.59
C ALA A 2 -47.31 -39.62 14.19
N ILE A 3 -46.30 -39.69 13.33
CA ILE A 3 -44.89 -39.74 13.73
C ILE A 3 -44.43 -38.28 13.80
N ALA A 4 -44.11 -37.81 15.01
CA ALA A 4 -43.53 -36.50 15.24
C ALA A 4 -42.08 -36.51 14.75
N VAL A 5 -41.78 -35.69 13.74
CA VAL A 5 -40.41 -35.43 13.29
C VAL A 5 -39.80 -34.39 14.24
N ALA A 6 -38.92 -34.85 15.12
CA ALA A 6 -38.10 -33.98 15.95
C ALA A 6 -37.02 -33.33 15.07
N ALA A 7 -37.24 -32.07 14.69
CA ALA A 7 -36.22 -31.24 14.08
C ALA A 7 -35.13 -30.93 15.11
N LEU A 8 -33.98 -31.61 15.04
CA LEU A 8 -32.78 -31.20 15.73
C LEU A 8 -32.31 -29.87 15.12
N SER A 9 -32.63 -28.77 15.79
CA SER A 9 -31.96 -27.49 15.57
C SER A 9 -30.52 -27.63 16.06
N LEU A 10 -29.60 -27.95 15.14
CA LEU A 10 -28.18 -27.73 15.35
C LEU A 10 -28.00 -26.23 15.58
N ALA A 11 -27.99 -25.81 16.85
CA ALA A 11 -27.50 -24.50 17.23
C ALA A 11 -26.07 -24.42 16.72
N SER A 12 -25.87 -23.71 15.60
CA SER A 12 -24.54 -23.41 15.10
C SER A 12 -23.77 -22.80 16.27
N PRO A 13 -22.63 -23.39 16.69
CA PRO A 13 -21.80 -22.74 17.68
C PRO A 13 -21.37 -21.43 17.04
N SER A 14 -22.03 -20.34 17.44
CA SER A 14 -21.53 -19.00 17.21
C SER A 14 -20.24 -18.95 18.01
N VAL A 15 -19.14 -19.29 17.35
CA VAL A 15 -17.79 -19.13 17.89
C VAL A 15 -17.75 -17.71 18.44
N MET A 16 -17.54 -17.57 19.75
CA MET A 16 -17.52 -16.27 20.42
C MET A 16 -16.30 -15.48 19.93
N ALA A 17 -16.46 -14.83 18.78
CA ALA A 17 -15.53 -13.90 18.20
C ALA A 17 -15.88 -12.48 18.67
N ILE A 18 -14.87 -11.72 19.05
CA ILE A 18 -15.00 -10.30 19.38
C ILE A 18 -14.32 -9.52 18.27
N GLY A 19 -15.06 -8.59 17.66
CA GLY A 19 -14.50 -7.64 16.71
C GLY A 19 -13.44 -6.76 17.37
N ARG A 20 -12.28 -6.66 16.73
CA ARG A 20 -11.16 -5.79 17.12
C ARG A 20 -10.77 -4.88 15.97
N GLU A 21 -10.11 -3.79 16.31
CA GLU A 21 -9.52 -2.85 15.36
C GLU A 21 -8.08 -2.58 15.79
N ASP A 22 -7.13 -2.81 14.89
CA ASP A 22 -5.80 -2.24 15.02
C ASP A 22 -5.77 -0.87 14.34
N ARG A 23 -5.02 0.07 14.92
CA ARG A 23 -4.90 1.44 14.46
C ARG A 23 -3.45 1.88 14.44
N ILE A 24 -2.97 2.34 13.28
CA ILE A 24 -1.65 2.97 13.14
C ILE A 24 -1.86 4.46 12.89
N GLU A 25 -1.16 5.30 13.64
CA GLU A 25 -1.01 6.72 13.33
C GLU A 25 0.33 6.90 12.59
N CYS A 26 0.25 7.37 11.36
CA CYS A 26 1.39 7.78 10.56
C CYS A 26 1.43 9.31 10.46
N ARG A 27 2.63 9.89 10.38
CA ARG A 27 2.84 11.33 10.21
C ARG A 27 3.59 11.60 8.91
N LEU A 28 3.08 12.58 8.16
CA LEU A 28 3.70 13.13 6.97
C LEU A 28 4.76 14.19 7.32
N PRO A 29 5.69 14.50 6.39
CA PRO A 29 6.73 15.51 6.60
C PRO A 29 6.22 16.90 7.02
N ASP A 30 5.02 17.31 6.62
CA ASP A 30 4.39 18.59 7.00
C ASP A 30 3.66 18.54 8.36
N GLY A 31 3.63 17.38 9.02
CA GLY A 31 2.92 17.17 10.28
C GLY A 31 1.49 16.66 10.13
N ALA A 32 0.92 16.64 8.91
CA ALA A 32 -0.36 16.00 8.66
C ALA A 32 -0.31 14.50 8.99
N LYS A 33 -1.48 13.88 9.18
CA LYS A 33 -1.56 12.48 9.63
C LYS A 33 -2.28 11.61 8.63
N ILE A 34 -1.87 10.34 8.60
CA ILE A 34 -2.61 9.25 7.99
C ILE A 34 -2.96 8.27 9.11
N ILE A 35 -4.23 7.97 9.28
CA ILE A 35 -4.69 6.95 10.22
C ILE A 35 -5.04 5.71 9.42
N LEU A 36 -4.37 4.61 9.74
CA LEU A 36 -4.64 3.31 9.15
C LEU A 36 -5.46 2.48 10.15
N ARG A 37 -6.51 1.80 9.68
CA ARG A 37 -7.37 0.93 10.50
C ARG A 37 -7.53 -0.44 9.86
N SER A 38 -7.29 -1.50 10.63
CA SER A 38 -7.56 -2.88 10.20
C SER A 38 -8.49 -3.54 11.20
N ARG A 39 -9.66 -3.98 10.72
CA ARG A 39 -10.68 -4.65 11.53
C ARG A 39 -10.59 -6.16 11.33
N TYR A 40 -10.75 -6.92 12.41
CA TYR A 40 -10.66 -8.37 12.42
C TYR A 40 -11.47 -8.98 13.55
N ASP A 41 -11.76 -10.27 13.44
CA ASP A 41 -12.44 -11.05 14.47
C ASP A 41 -11.41 -11.78 15.33
N PHE A 42 -11.61 -11.77 16.65
CA PHE A 42 -10.72 -12.43 17.60
C PHE A 42 -11.45 -13.50 18.41
N SER A 43 -11.03 -14.76 18.28
CA SER A 43 -11.58 -15.88 19.04
C SER A 43 -11.11 -15.87 20.49
N LEU A 44 -12.07 -15.89 21.43
CA LEU A 44 -11.80 -16.02 22.86
C LEU A 44 -11.45 -17.45 23.29
N VAL A 45 -11.73 -18.44 22.46
CA VAL A 45 -11.50 -19.86 22.77
C VAL A 45 -10.20 -20.31 22.08
N PRO A 46 -9.32 -21.07 22.77
CA PRO A 46 -8.17 -21.69 22.12
C PRO A 46 -8.66 -22.60 20.98
N LEU A 47 -8.15 -22.35 19.77
CA LEU A 47 -8.51 -23.14 18.61
C LEU A 47 -7.81 -24.50 18.71
N PRO A 48 -8.50 -25.62 18.44
CA PRO A 48 -7.97 -26.98 18.63
C PRO A 48 -6.85 -27.35 17.63
N LEU A 49 -6.40 -26.41 16.79
CA LEU A 49 -5.38 -26.62 15.78
C LEU A 49 -4.10 -25.85 16.15
N VAL A 50 -2.97 -26.56 16.17
CA VAL A 50 -1.64 -26.11 16.63
C VAL A 50 -1.09 -24.88 15.88
N HIS A 51 -1.71 -24.48 14.77
CA HIS A 51 -1.32 -23.30 13.97
C HIS A 51 -2.47 -22.35 13.63
N ALA A 52 -3.64 -22.50 14.24
CA ALA A 52 -4.74 -21.59 13.96
C ALA A 52 -4.54 -20.26 14.70
N SER A 53 -4.40 -19.18 13.93
CA SER A 53 -4.44 -17.82 14.45
C SER A 53 -5.76 -17.59 15.19
N ARG A 54 -5.70 -16.96 16.37
CA ARG A 54 -6.92 -16.51 17.07
C ARG A 54 -7.64 -15.37 16.32
N GLU A 55 -7.00 -14.82 15.29
CA GLU A 55 -7.55 -13.78 14.44
C GLU A 55 -8.08 -14.40 13.13
N SER A 56 -9.30 -14.03 12.76
CA SER A 56 -9.91 -14.32 11.47
C SER A 56 -10.41 -13.03 10.81
N ASP A 57 -10.73 -13.11 9.51
CA ASP A 57 -11.42 -12.05 8.76
C ASP A 57 -10.75 -10.67 8.85
N ARG A 58 -9.42 -10.66 9.03
CA ARG A 58 -8.63 -9.43 9.04
C ARG A 58 -8.72 -8.76 7.69
N ARG A 59 -9.24 -7.55 7.69
CA ARG A 59 -9.30 -6.68 6.52
C ARG A 59 -7.97 -5.97 6.32
N ASP A 60 -7.72 -5.61 5.07
CA ASP A 60 -6.68 -4.65 4.70
C ASP A 60 -6.85 -3.34 5.48
N TRP A 61 -5.80 -2.54 5.52
CA TRP A 61 -5.80 -1.30 6.27
C TRP A 61 -6.47 -0.19 5.48
N ASP A 62 -7.65 0.22 5.91
CA ASP A 62 -8.33 1.42 5.41
C ASP A 62 -7.58 2.66 5.89
N ALA A 63 -7.53 3.70 5.06
CA ALA A 63 -6.72 4.89 5.33
C ALA A 63 -7.56 6.17 5.35
N GLU A 64 -7.28 7.01 6.35
CA GLU A 64 -7.96 8.29 6.60
C GLU A 64 -6.89 9.39 6.69
N TYR A 65 -7.03 10.45 5.89
CA TYR A 65 -6.13 11.60 5.90
C TYR A 65 -6.66 12.71 6.80
N HIS A 66 -5.79 13.20 7.69
CA HIS A 66 -6.04 14.35 8.54
C HIS A 66 -5.05 15.45 8.18
N GLY A 67 -5.49 16.38 7.33
CA GLY A 67 -4.73 17.59 7.02
C GLY A 67 -4.68 18.55 8.21
N MET A 68 -3.89 19.62 8.08
CA MET A 68 -3.73 20.62 9.14
C MET A 68 -4.99 21.48 9.36
N ASP A 69 -5.76 21.73 8.29
CA ASP A 69 -6.82 22.74 8.29
C ASP A 69 -8.24 22.17 8.12
N GLY A 70 -8.40 20.85 8.21
CA GLY A 70 -9.65 20.19 7.84
C GLY A 70 -9.99 18.96 8.66
N GLY A 71 -11.25 18.55 8.56
CA GLY A 71 -11.70 17.27 9.10
C GLY A 71 -11.07 16.07 8.38
N PRO A 72 -11.25 14.87 8.93
CA PRO A 72 -10.77 13.64 8.30
C PRO A 72 -11.40 13.42 6.94
N VAL A 73 -10.61 12.85 6.03
CA VAL A 73 -11.05 12.48 4.66
C VAL A 73 -10.55 11.08 4.34
N ASP A 74 -11.46 10.19 3.99
CA ASP A 74 -11.12 8.84 3.54
C ASP A 74 -10.26 8.87 2.27
N ILE A 75 -9.22 8.03 2.25
CA ILE A 75 -8.39 7.81 1.08
C ILE A 75 -8.96 6.58 0.36
N PRO A 76 -9.20 6.61 -0.96
CA PRO A 76 -9.81 5.50 -1.71
C PRO A 76 -8.81 4.34 -1.96
N ILE A 77 -8.14 3.87 -0.91
CA ILE A 77 -7.14 2.81 -0.92
C ILE A 77 -7.19 2.06 0.41
N SER A 78 -7.02 0.74 0.32
CA SER A 78 -6.62 -0.07 1.46
C SER A 78 -5.20 -0.59 1.19
N VAL A 79 -4.36 -0.60 2.22
CA VAL A 79 -3.00 -1.14 2.12
C VAL A 79 -2.93 -2.50 2.77
N PHE A 80 -2.32 -3.43 2.05
CA PHE A 80 -2.18 -4.78 2.53
C PHE A 80 -0.97 -4.90 3.46
N TYR A 81 -1.17 -5.43 4.66
CA TYR A 81 -0.08 -5.62 5.60
C TYR A 81 -0.33 -6.77 6.57
N TYR A 82 0.65 -7.67 6.72
CA TYR A 82 0.51 -8.92 7.47
C TYR A 82 0.91 -8.87 8.96
N GLY A 83 1.66 -7.85 9.35
CA GLY A 83 2.44 -7.92 10.58
C GLY A 83 1.91 -7.06 11.74
N LYS A 84 2.41 -7.40 12.94
CA LYS A 84 1.98 -6.85 14.24
C LYS A 84 3.10 -6.07 14.95
N GLN A 85 4.22 -5.82 14.28
CA GLN A 85 5.43 -5.26 14.87
C GLN A 85 5.65 -3.78 14.47
N ALA A 86 6.66 -3.13 15.05
CA ALA A 86 6.96 -1.74 14.71
C ALA A 86 7.49 -1.58 13.27
N VAL A 87 8.29 -2.53 12.78
CA VAL A 87 8.74 -2.56 11.37
C VAL A 87 7.56 -2.64 10.42
N ASP A 88 6.51 -3.34 10.86
CA ASP A 88 5.29 -3.53 10.10
C ASP A 88 4.50 -2.24 9.94
N ALA A 89 4.37 -1.49 11.03
CA ALA A 89 3.79 -0.16 11.00
C ALA A 89 4.59 0.80 10.11
N ALA A 90 5.93 0.72 10.14
CA ALA A 90 6.77 1.58 9.30
C ALA A 90 6.51 1.36 7.81
N LEU A 91 6.38 0.10 7.39
CA LEU A 91 6.11 -0.26 6.01
C LEU A 91 4.70 0.11 5.57
N ALA A 92 3.69 -0.12 6.42
CA ALA A 92 2.33 0.33 6.15
C ALA A 92 2.25 1.85 5.98
N CYS A 93 2.95 2.63 6.82
CA CYS A 93 3.02 4.08 6.69
C CYS A 93 3.75 4.53 5.43
N ALA A 94 4.81 3.82 5.00
CA ALA A 94 5.61 4.21 3.84
C ALA A 94 4.83 4.23 2.51
N HIS A 95 3.68 3.53 2.43
CA HIS A 95 2.75 3.61 1.30
C HIS A 95 2.09 4.98 1.12
N PHE A 96 2.25 5.89 2.07
CA PHE A 96 1.74 7.26 2.00
C PHE A 96 2.90 8.24 2.03
N GLY A 97 2.70 9.43 1.48
CA GLY A 97 3.75 10.44 1.46
C GLY A 97 3.27 11.84 1.14
N LEU A 98 4.21 12.78 1.10
CA LEU A 98 3.97 14.17 0.77
C LEU A 98 5.06 14.66 -0.18
N ARG A 99 4.70 14.95 -1.42
CA ARG A 99 5.63 15.49 -2.42
C ARG A 99 5.10 16.82 -2.93
N ASN A 100 5.92 17.87 -2.85
CA ASN A 100 5.55 19.22 -3.30
C ASN A 100 4.22 19.73 -2.72
N GLY A 101 3.95 19.42 -1.44
CA GLY A 101 2.70 19.78 -0.75
C GLY A 101 1.49 18.92 -1.14
N VAL A 102 1.67 17.89 -1.96
CA VAL A 102 0.61 16.97 -2.38
C VAL A 102 0.68 15.69 -1.54
N ALA A 103 -0.40 15.39 -0.82
CA ALA A 103 -0.53 14.14 -0.08
C ALA A 103 -0.73 12.98 -1.07
N LEU A 104 0.01 11.90 -0.86
CA LEU A 104 0.11 10.75 -1.75
C LEU A 104 -0.38 9.49 -1.03
N GLY A 105 -1.00 8.61 -1.81
CA GLY A 105 -1.25 7.22 -1.46
C GLY A 105 -0.91 6.31 -2.65
N PRO A 106 -1.01 4.99 -2.48
CA PRO A 106 -0.71 4.05 -3.56
C PRO A 106 -1.53 4.32 -4.82
N MET A 107 -0.87 4.75 -5.90
CA MET A 107 -1.51 5.13 -7.17
C MET A 107 -2.64 6.17 -7.02
N THR A 108 -2.59 7.04 -6.02
CA THR A 108 -3.55 8.12 -5.83
C THR A 108 -2.88 9.33 -5.16
N PHE A 109 -3.51 10.49 -5.27
CA PHE A 109 -3.04 11.72 -4.64
C PHE A 109 -4.23 12.62 -4.33
N ARG A 110 -4.00 13.60 -3.45
CA ARG A 110 -5.00 14.59 -3.08
C ARG A 110 -4.91 15.82 -3.98
N TYR A 111 -5.99 16.15 -4.67
CA TYR A 111 -6.11 17.40 -5.42
C TYR A 111 -6.12 18.61 -4.47
N SER A 112 -5.82 19.79 -5.02
CA SER A 112 -5.95 21.07 -4.30
C SER A 112 -7.38 21.37 -3.84
N THR A 113 -8.39 20.79 -4.51
CA THR A 113 -9.80 20.84 -4.10
C THR A 113 -10.10 20.04 -2.83
N GLY A 114 -9.12 19.31 -2.31
CA GLY A 114 -9.22 18.48 -1.12
C GLY A 114 -9.73 17.06 -1.37
N LYS A 115 -10.16 16.74 -2.60
CA LYS A 115 -10.60 15.41 -3.02
C LYS A 115 -9.42 14.52 -3.39
N TRP A 116 -9.57 13.21 -3.22
CA TRP A 116 -8.59 12.23 -3.69
C TRP A 116 -8.88 11.79 -5.13
N ALA A 117 -7.82 11.54 -5.89
CA ALA A 117 -7.92 10.97 -7.22
C ALA A 117 -8.47 9.54 -7.16
N SER A 118 -9.46 9.24 -8.01
CA SER A 118 -9.99 7.87 -8.10
C SER A 118 -8.95 6.94 -8.72
N ARG A 119 -8.78 5.77 -8.11
CA ARG A 119 -7.90 4.71 -8.63
C ARG A 119 -8.51 3.95 -9.81
N GLU A 120 -9.81 4.06 -10.03
CA GLU A 120 -10.51 3.33 -11.09
C GLU A 120 -10.00 3.70 -12.49
N LYS A 121 -9.50 4.92 -12.64
CA LYS A 121 -8.95 5.42 -13.90
C LYS A 121 -7.48 5.02 -14.12
N PHE A 122 -6.78 4.53 -13.10
CA PHE A 122 -5.38 4.17 -13.23
C PHE A 122 -5.23 2.79 -13.88
N PRO A 123 -4.53 2.66 -15.03
CA PRO A 123 -4.41 1.41 -15.78
C PRO A 123 -3.41 0.46 -15.12
N ARG A 124 -3.80 -0.11 -13.98
CA ARG A 124 -2.95 -0.99 -13.15
C ARG A 124 -2.30 -2.13 -13.94
N GLY A 125 -3.07 -2.81 -14.79
CA GLY A 125 -2.54 -3.93 -15.58
C GLY A 125 -1.47 -3.55 -16.60
N GLU A 126 -1.34 -2.26 -16.94
CA GLU A 126 -0.37 -1.76 -17.90
C GLU A 126 0.83 -1.09 -17.21
N LEU A 127 0.61 -0.45 -16.06
CA LEU A 127 1.61 0.40 -15.42
C LEU A 127 2.14 -0.11 -14.07
N ASP A 128 1.41 -0.94 -13.33
CA ASP A 128 1.86 -1.49 -12.05
C ASP A 128 2.47 -2.87 -12.27
N VAL A 129 3.81 -2.92 -12.29
CA VAL A 129 4.55 -4.16 -12.51
C VAL A 129 4.57 -4.96 -11.22
N THR A 130 3.90 -6.11 -11.23
CA THR A 130 3.78 -6.97 -10.06
C THR A 130 4.85 -8.08 -10.14
N TRP A 131 5.82 -8.08 -9.22
CA TRP A 131 6.84 -9.12 -9.00
C TRP A 131 7.43 -9.76 -10.28
N VAL A 132 8.40 -9.08 -10.91
CA VAL A 132 9.02 -9.51 -12.18
C VAL A 132 9.66 -10.89 -12.08
N TYR A 133 10.29 -11.19 -10.95
CA TYR A 133 10.92 -12.47 -10.73
C TYR A 133 9.90 -13.62 -10.54
N VAL A 134 8.76 -13.34 -9.92
CA VAL A 134 7.75 -14.36 -9.56
C VAL A 134 6.87 -14.68 -10.75
N VAL A 135 6.53 -13.67 -11.57
CA VAL A 135 5.66 -13.86 -12.74
C VAL A 135 6.27 -13.19 -13.98
N PRO A 136 7.40 -13.71 -14.48
CA PRO A 136 8.13 -13.05 -15.56
C PRO A 136 7.26 -12.83 -16.80
N ASN A 137 6.32 -13.74 -17.08
CA ASN A 137 5.45 -13.76 -18.26
C ASN A 137 4.30 -12.75 -18.26
N GLU A 138 4.08 -12.01 -17.18
CA GLU A 138 3.06 -10.95 -17.14
C GLU A 138 3.55 -9.62 -17.72
N LEU A 139 4.87 -9.44 -17.85
CA LEU A 139 5.43 -8.25 -18.48
C LEU A 139 5.38 -8.31 -20.01
N PRO A 140 4.83 -7.27 -20.69
CA PRO A 140 4.98 -7.11 -22.13
C PRO A 140 6.45 -7.24 -22.57
N ALA A 141 6.70 -7.97 -23.66
CA ALA A 141 8.06 -8.32 -24.09
C ALA A 141 8.99 -7.10 -24.23
N HIS A 142 8.46 -5.99 -24.75
CA HIS A 142 9.22 -4.74 -24.91
C HIS A 142 9.63 -4.10 -23.58
N LEU A 143 8.82 -4.24 -22.52
CA LEU A 143 9.19 -3.75 -21.19
C LEU A 143 10.21 -4.66 -20.53
N ARG A 144 10.04 -5.98 -20.68
CA ARG A 144 11.03 -6.94 -20.19
C ARG A 144 12.40 -6.68 -20.80
N GLN A 145 12.46 -6.48 -22.11
CA GLN A 145 13.71 -6.14 -22.81
C GLN A 145 14.36 -4.88 -22.21
N LYS A 146 13.59 -3.79 -22.01
CA LYS A 146 14.12 -2.56 -21.39
C LYS A 146 14.62 -2.79 -19.96
N MET A 147 13.93 -3.61 -19.17
CA MET A 147 14.37 -3.96 -17.82
C MET A 147 15.67 -4.77 -17.86
N ASP A 148 15.78 -5.75 -18.76
CA ASP A 148 16.98 -6.57 -18.94
C ASP A 148 18.18 -5.73 -19.40
N GLU A 149 17.99 -4.83 -20.38
CA GLU A 149 19.00 -3.89 -20.86
C GLU A 149 19.51 -2.96 -19.74
N ALA A 150 18.62 -2.54 -18.84
CA ALA A 150 18.95 -1.74 -17.67
C ALA A 150 19.51 -2.56 -16.49
N GLY A 151 19.58 -3.89 -16.61
CA GLY A 151 20.01 -4.81 -15.56
C GLY A 151 19.04 -4.91 -14.38
N ILE A 152 17.79 -4.48 -14.54
CA ILE A 152 16.74 -4.55 -13.52
C ILE A 152 16.25 -6.00 -13.39
N LYS A 153 16.07 -6.45 -12.15
CA LYS A 153 15.65 -7.82 -11.81
C LYS A 153 14.31 -7.89 -11.11
N ASP A 154 13.88 -6.79 -10.49
CA ASP A 154 12.60 -6.74 -9.79
C ASP A 154 12.02 -5.32 -9.71
N ALA A 155 10.76 -5.23 -9.33
CA ALA A 155 10.06 -3.98 -9.04
C ALA A 155 9.61 -3.95 -7.58
N ALA A 156 9.43 -2.76 -7.01
CA ALA A 156 8.81 -2.59 -5.70
C ALA A 156 7.29 -2.81 -5.83
N PRO A 157 6.77 -3.98 -5.44
CA PRO A 157 5.41 -4.38 -5.80
C PRO A 157 4.39 -3.55 -5.03
N LYS A 158 3.36 -3.05 -5.73
CA LYS A 158 2.30 -2.20 -5.16
C LYS A 158 2.82 -0.94 -4.47
N PHE A 159 4.06 -0.54 -4.76
CA PHE A 159 4.72 0.63 -4.18
C PHE A 159 5.04 1.60 -5.31
N GLY A 160 4.07 2.43 -5.65
CA GLY A 160 4.18 3.42 -6.71
C GLY A 160 3.28 4.62 -6.42
N PHE A 161 3.70 5.78 -6.88
CA PHE A 161 3.04 7.04 -6.60
C PHE A 161 2.71 7.79 -7.87
N ILE A 162 1.60 8.53 -7.82
CA ILE A 162 1.22 9.49 -8.84
C ILE A 162 1.36 10.90 -8.24
N VAL A 163 2.07 11.79 -8.91
CA VAL A 163 2.27 13.18 -8.46
C VAL A 163 1.95 14.14 -9.60
N PRO A 164 1.13 15.18 -9.37
CA PRO A 164 0.97 16.26 -10.34
C PRO A 164 2.22 17.14 -10.35
N MET A 165 2.84 17.30 -11.52
CA MET A 165 4.06 18.09 -11.72
C MET A 165 4.00 18.81 -13.07
N GLY A 166 4.19 20.14 -13.06
CA GLY A 166 4.30 20.90 -14.32
C GLY A 166 3.08 20.81 -15.25
N GLY A 167 1.88 20.66 -14.69
CA GLY A 167 0.63 20.56 -15.47
C GLY A 167 0.26 19.15 -15.94
N ARG A 168 1.08 18.14 -15.66
CA ARG A 168 0.81 16.73 -15.98
C ARG A 168 0.87 15.84 -14.74
N LEU A 169 0.40 14.60 -14.85
CA LEU A 169 0.61 13.58 -13.83
C LEU A 169 1.84 12.75 -14.17
N VAL A 170 2.65 12.47 -13.15
CA VAL A 170 3.81 11.57 -13.22
C VAL A 170 3.47 10.35 -12.38
N TYR A 171 3.60 9.15 -12.94
CA TYR A 171 3.61 7.89 -12.20
C TYR A 171 5.03 7.36 -12.15
N GLU A 172 5.46 6.92 -10.96
CA GLU A 172 6.68 6.16 -10.80
C GLU A 172 6.46 4.93 -9.93
N GLN A 173 7.14 3.84 -10.30
CA GLN A 173 7.32 2.66 -9.49
C GLN A 173 8.83 2.38 -9.36
N PRO A 174 9.38 2.22 -8.16
CA PRO A 174 10.80 1.91 -8.00
C PRO A 174 11.16 0.51 -8.51
N LEU A 175 12.38 0.40 -9.00
CA LEU A 175 12.96 -0.81 -9.58
C LEU A 175 14.27 -1.18 -8.87
N HIS A 176 14.59 -2.47 -8.90
CA HIS A 176 15.75 -3.05 -8.22
C HIS A 176 16.61 -3.87 -9.19
N LYS A 177 17.93 -3.74 -9.09
CA LYS A 177 18.91 -4.59 -9.81
C LYS A 177 19.11 -5.96 -9.16
N THR A 178 18.53 -6.19 -7.99
CA THR A 178 18.57 -7.48 -7.28
C THR A 178 17.18 -7.93 -6.84
N HIS A 179 16.98 -9.25 -6.79
CA HIS A 179 15.80 -9.90 -6.22
C HIS A 179 16.08 -10.47 -4.81
N GLU A 180 17.31 -10.35 -4.32
CA GLU A 180 17.72 -10.88 -3.01
C GLU A 180 17.31 -9.96 -1.86
N GLY A 181 16.88 -10.57 -0.76
CA GLY A 181 16.45 -9.85 0.45
C GLY A 181 15.01 -9.35 0.39
N PHE A 182 14.56 -8.71 1.48
CA PHE A 182 13.20 -8.19 1.55
C PHE A 182 13.03 -6.98 0.62
N ALA A 183 11.88 -6.87 -0.06
CA ALA A 183 11.58 -5.77 -0.98
C ALA A 183 11.85 -4.38 -0.40
N HIS A 184 11.50 -4.18 0.86
CA HIS A 184 11.62 -2.89 1.52
C HIS A 184 13.03 -2.52 1.99
N THR A 185 13.96 -3.48 2.06
CA THR A 185 15.35 -3.24 2.44
C THR A 185 16.25 -3.01 1.23
N ARG A 186 15.75 -3.25 0.02
CA ARG A 186 16.50 -3.04 -1.22
C ARG A 186 16.49 -1.55 -1.57
N ILE A 187 17.63 -1.06 -2.06
CA ILE A 187 17.73 0.30 -2.60
C ILE A 187 17.01 0.40 -3.94
N PHE A 188 16.52 1.59 -4.27
CA PHE A 188 15.97 1.88 -5.58
C PHE A 188 17.08 2.21 -6.57
N ASP A 189 17.20 1.43 -7.63
CA ASP A 189 18.23 1.58 -8.66
C ASP A 189 17.75 2.39 -9.87
N ALA A 190 16.45 2.32 -10.15
CA ALA A 190 15.78 3.02 -11.23
C ALA A 190 14.30 3.18 -10.89
N VAL A 191 13.55 3.84 -11.77
CA VAL A 191 12.10 3.88 -11.74
C VAL A 191 11.52 3.44 -13.08
N PHE A 192 10.37 2.83 -13.00
CA PHE A 192 9.44 2.69 -14.10
C PHE A 192 8.55 3.94 -14.10
N GLN A 193 8.64 4.75 -15.14
CA GLN A 193 8.03 6.08 -15.20
C GLN A 193 7.03 6.18 -16.35
N SER A 194 5.88 6.79 -16.10
CA SER A 194 4.85 7.10 -17.11
C SER A 194 4.21 8.45 -16.83
N PHE A 195 3.66 9.08 -17.87
CA PHE A 195 3.10 10.42 -17.80
C PHE A 195 1.68 10.45 -18.34
N SER A 196 0.87 11.35 -17.78
CA SER A 196 -0.46 11.66 -18.30
C SER A 196 -0.67 13.17 -18.39
N ASP A 197 -0.95 13.64 -19.60
CA ASP A 197 -1.24 15.05 -19.88
C ASP A 197 -2.74 15.38 -19.83
N ASP A 198 -3.60 14.36 -19.61
CA ASP A 198 -5.06 14.46 -19.64
C ASP A 198 -5.72 14.02 -18.30
N GLN A 199 -5.03 14.32 -17.19
CA GLN A 199 -5.49 14.08 -15.82
C GLN A 199 -5.74 12.59 -15.50
N GLY A 200 -4.92 11.71 -16.08
CA GLY A 200 -4.92 10.28 -15.82
C GLY A 200 -5.88 9.48 -16.70
N THR A 201 -6.41 10.09 -17.76
CA THR A 201 -7.31 9.39 -18.70
C THR A 201 -6.52 8.47 -19.61
N THR A 202 -5.40 8.94 -20.13
CA THR A 202 -4.42 8.16 -20.89
C THR A 202 -3.03 8.32 -20.29
N TRP A 203 -2.19 7.32 -20.51
CA TRP A 203 -0.84 7.27 -19.97
C TRP A 203 0.16 6.92 -21.08
N SER A 204 1.33 7.55 -21.04
CA SER A 204 2.41 7.25 -21.98
C SER A 204 2.92 5.83 -21.78
N SER A 205 3.47 5.23 -22.84
CA SER A 205 4.22 3.98 -22.69
C SER A 205 5.32 4.16 -21.64
N PRO A 206 5.47 3.23 -20.71
CA PRO A 206 6.38 3.42 -19.61
C PRO A 206 7.85 3.27 -20.05
N VAL A 207 8.71 3.96 -19.31
CA VAL A 207 10.16 3.98 -19.52
C VAL A 207 10.89 3.58 -18.24
N VAL A 208 11.93 2.77 -18.38
CA VAL A 208 12.87 2.48 -17.29
C VAL A 208 13.93 3.58 -17.33
N THR A 209 14.09 4.33 -16.23
CA THR A 209 15.01 5.46 -16.18
C THR A 209 15.63 5.65 -14.79
N THR A 210 16.80 6.28 -14.74
CA THR A 210 17.43 6.78 -13.50
C THR A 210 17.08 8.23 -13.19
N ASP A 211 16.40 8.93 -14.10
CA ASP A 211 15.96 10.32 -13.92
C ASP A 211 14.63 10.36 -13.16
N ALA A 212 14.66 9.88 -11.91
CA ALA A 212 13.48 9.84 -11.05
C ALA A 212 13.04 11.26 -10.63
N LEU A 213 11.74 11.50 -10.67
CA LEU A 213 11.08 12.75 -10.33
C LEU A 213 10.42 12.68 -8.95
N ILE A 214 9.88 11.51 -8.59
CA ILE A 214 9.19 11.27 -7.32
C ILE A 214 10.15 10.64 -6.32
N PHE A 215 10.78 9.53 -6.69
CA PHE A 215 11.61 8.75 -5.78
C PHE A 215 13.05 9.24 -5.68
N GLU A 216 13.66 8.97 -4.52
CA GLU A 216 15.07 9.19 -4.27
C GLU A 216 15.82 7.87 -4.51
N LEU A 217 16.54 7.79 -5.63
CA LEU A 217 17.37 6.61 -5.94
C LEU A 217 18.53 6.44 -4.95
N GLY A 218 19.01 5.20 -4.80
CA GLY A 218 20.02 4.82 -3.83
C GLY A 218 19.51 4.70 -2.38
N LYS A 219 18.23 5.00 -2.15
CA LYS A 219 17.56 4.85 -0.85
C LYS A 219 16.57 3.68 -0.87
N THR A 220 16.30 3.11 0.30
CA THR A 220 15.25 2.10 0.48
C THR A 220 13.87 2.75 0.62
N TRP A 221 12.82 1.92 0.76
CA TRP A 221 11.44 2.38 0.99
C TRP A 221 11.35 3.30 2.21
N LEU A 222 11.94 2.88 3.32
CA LEU A 222 11.86 3.58 4.60
C LEU A 222 12.81 4.78 4.68
N GLN A 223 13.73 4.94 3.74
CA GLN A 223 14.66 6.07 3.70
C GLN A 223 14.16 7.24 2.86
N GLN A 224 13.07 7.06 2.10
CA GLN A 224 12.48 8.12 1.30
C GLN A 224 12.05 9.29 2.19
N SER A 225 12.54 10.49 1.91
CA SER A 225 12.30 11.69 2.74
C SER A 225 10.84 12.13 2.75
N PHE A 226 10.09 11.76 1.72
CA PHE A 226 8.71 12.19 1.53
C PHE A 226 7.66 11.24 2.11
N VAL A 227 8.02 10.01 2.48
CA VAL A 227 7.02 9.01 2.91
C VAL A 227 6.68 9.17 4.40
N ALA A 228 5.46 8.75 4.78
CA ALA A 228 5.00 8.87 6.14
C ALA A 228 5.78 7.96 7.10
N ARG A 229 5.85 8.36 8.37
CA ARG A 229 6.52 7.61 9.45
C ARG A 229 5.51 7.20 10.52
N PRO A 230 5.67 6.01 11.13
CA PRO A 230 4.80 5.58 12.21
C PRO A 230 5.04 6.43 13.46
N VAL A 231 3.95 6.81 14.13
CA VAL A 231 3.95 7.57 15.38
C VAL A 231 3.45 6.70 16.53
N SER A 232 2.42 5.91 16.29
CA SER A 232 1.88 4.99 17.28
C SER A 232 1.15 3.81 16.63
N LEU A 233 1.15 2.67 17.31
CA LEU A 233 0.33 1.50 17.00
C LEU A 233 -0.55 1.22 18.21
N ASN A 234 -1.87 1.17 18.03
CA ASN A 234 -2.87 0.93 19.08
C ASN A 234 -2.71 1.88 20.28
N GLY A 235 -2.36 3.15 20.01
CA GLY A 235 -2.12 4.18 21.03
C GLY A 235 -0.76 4.10 21.72
N VAL A 236 0.02 3.05 21.49
CA VAL A 236 1.40 2.93 22.00
C VAL A 236 2.34 3.67 21.06
N LYS A 237 3.09 4.64 21.61
CA LYS A 237 4.06 5.42 20.83
C LYS A 237 5.16 4.53 20.28
N ILE A 238 5.50 4.73 19.02
CA ILE A 238 6.64 4.10 18.36
C ILE A 238 7.79 5.13 18.38
N PRO A 239 8.99 4.77 18.89
CA PRO A 239 10.14 5.65 18.84
C PRO A 239 10.49 6.06 17.39
N PRO A 240 11.04 7.26 17.17
CA PRO A 240 11.58 7.63 15.87
C PRO A 240 12.61 6.59 15.41
N GLN A 241 12.55 6.19 14.14
CA GLN A 241 13.51 5.30 13.48
C GLN A 241 14.51 6.11 12.67
#